data_AF-F0BJR6-F1
#
_entry.id   AF-F0BJR6-F1
#
_cell.length_a   1.000
_cell.length_b   1.000
_cell.length_c   1.000
_cell.angle_alpha   90.00
_cell.angle_beta   90.00
_cell.angle_gamma   90.00
#
_symmetry.space_group_name_H-M   'P 1'
#
loop_
_entity.id
_entity.type
_entity.pdbx_description
1 polymer ?
#
loop_
_entity_poly.entity_id
_entity_poly.type
_entity_poly.pdbx_seq_one_letter_code
_entity_poly.pdbx_strand_id
1 'polypeptide(L)' 'SVQVVAEPKTLADFDAKARHWKIAAGTYRVQLARSASEPVQSAEVSLQATQLP' A
#
# COMPACT_ATOMS: atom_id res chain seq x y z
N SER A 1 19.35 -5.41 10.68
CA SER A 1 18.43 -4.65 9.80
C SER A 1 17.06 -5.33 9.85
N VAL A 2 15.98 -4.58 9.64
CA VAL A 2 14.62 -5.14 9.55
C VAL A 2 14.15 -4.99 8.11
N GLN A 3 13.50 -6.02 7.56
CA GLN A 3 12.86 -5.99 6.26
C GLN A 3 11.37 -6.25 6.43
N VAL A 4 10.54 -5.40 5.83
CA VAL A 4 9.08 -5.55 5.78
C VAL A 4 8.70 -5.58 4.31
N VAL A 5 7.96 -6.61 3.91
CA VAL A 5 7.44 -6.76 2.54
C VAL A 5 5.93 -6.62 2.62
N ALA A 6 5.40 -5.61 1.95
CA ALA A 6 3.96 -5.44 1.78
C ALA A 6 3.50 -6.27 0.57
N GLU A 7 2.56 -7.19 0.77
CA GLU A 7 1.94 -7.90 -0.33
C GLU A 7 1.05 -6.94 -1.15
N PRO A 8 0.95 -7.06 -2.48
CA PRO A 8 0.21 -6.09 -3.30
C PRO A 8 -1.24 -5.84 -2.85
N LYS A 9 -1.91 -6.86 -2.32
CA LYS A 9 -3.29 -6.73 -1.82
C LYS A 9 -3.41 -5.83 -0.59
N THR A 10 -2.33 -5.60 0.18
CA THR A 10 -2.36 -4.66 1.32
C THR A 10 -2.41 -3.19 0.87
N LEU A 11 -2.16 -2.93 -0.42
CA LEU A 11 -2.21 -1.59 -1.03
C LEU A 11 -3.43 -1.42 -1.96
N ALA A 12 -4.23 -2.46 -2.09
CA ALA A 12 -5.34 -2.52 -3.04
C ALA A 12 -6.68 -2.35 -2.34
N ASP A 13 -7.61 -1.73 -3.06
CA ASP A 13 -9.02 -1.71 -2.72
C ASP A 13 -9.78 -2.74 -3.55
N PHE A 14 -10.80 -3.37 -2.97
CA PHE A 14 -11.66 -4.27 -3.72
C PHE A 14 -12.78 -3.49 -4.42
N ASP A 15 -12.81 -3.55 -5.76
CA ASP A 15 -13.92 -3.04 -6.55
C ASP A 15 -15.02 -4.09 -6.61
N ALA A 16 -16.07 -3.91 -5.79
CA ALA A 16 -17.19 -4.85 -5.70
C ALA A 16 -18.00 -4.96 -7.00
N LYS A 17 -18.02 -3.92 -7.85
CA LYS A 17 -18.74 -3.93 -9.12
C LYS A 17 -17.97 -4.75 -10.16
N ALA A 18 -16.66 -4.51 -10.26
CA ALA A 18 -15.79 -5.26 -11.17
C ALA A 18 -15.44 -6.66 -10.63
N ARG A 19 -15.60 -6.89 -9.32
CA ARG A 19 -15.17 -8.09 -8.59
C ARG A 19 -13.68 -8.38 -8.70
N HIS A 20 -12.86 -7.34 -8.66
CA HIS A 20 -11.40 -7.44 -8.75
C HIS A 20 -10.74 -6.48 -7.75
N TRP A 21 -9.53 -6.82 -7.33
CA TRP A 21 -8.67 -5.95 -6.53
C TRP A 21 -7.94 -4.96 -7.44
N LYS A 22 -7.84 -3.70 -7.00
CA LYS A 22 -7.21 -2.62 -7.77
C LYS A 22 -6.29 -1.79 -6.88
N ILE A 23 -5.13 -1.43 -7.41
CA ILE A 23 -4.26 -0.39 -6.86
C ILE A 23 -4.47 0.85 -7.72
N ALA A 24 -4.80 1.98 -7.11
CA ALA A 24 -4.94 3.25 -7.80
C ALA A 24 -3.55 3.84 -8.14
N ALA A 25 -3.46 4.60 -9.22
CA ALA A 25 -2.26 5.41 -9.45
C ALA A 25 -2.20 6.53 -8.40
N GLY A 26 -1.01 6.81 -7.89
CA GLY A 26 -0.82 7.89 -6.92
C GLY A 26 0.45 7.79 -6.09
N THR A 27 0.67 8.79 -5.25
CA THR A 27 1.73 8.78 -4.25
C THR A 27 1.20 8.22 -2.94
N TYR A 28 1.81 7.13 -2.49
CA TYR A 28 1.50 6.46 -1.25
C TYR A 28 2.53 6.84 -0.20
N ARG A 29 2.07 7.19 0.99
CA ARG A 29 2.95 7.37 2.16
C ARG A 29 3.05 6.04 2.91
N VAL A 30 4.24 5.47 2.94
CA VAL A 30 4.55 4.29 3.75
C VAL A 30 5.20 4.76 5.05
N GLN A 31 4.73 4.25 6.18
CA GLN A 31 5.27 4.59 7.50
C GLN A 31 5.74 3.33 8.21
N LEU A 32 6.99 3.36 8.69
CA LEU A 32 7.47 2.39 9.68
C LEU A 32 7.22 2.99 11.07
N ALA A 33 6.64 2.20 11.97
CA ALA A 33 6.16 2.70 13.26
C ALA A 33 6.36 1.67 14.37
N ARG A 34 6.48 2.14 15.61
CA ARG A 34 6.46 1.27 16.81
C ARG A 34 5.03 0.89 17.20
N SER A 35 4.10 1.80 16.95
CA SER A 35 2.65 1.64 17.08
C SER A 35 1.97 2.53 16.04
N ALA A 36 0.67 2.32 15.76
CA ALA A 36 -0.05 3.12 14.76
C ALA A 36 0.00 4.64 15.02
N SER A 37 0.15 5.05 16.28
CA SER A 37 0.28 6.45 16.71
C SER A 37 1.72 6.96 16.83
N GLU A 38 2.74 6.11 16.65
CA GLU A 38 4.16 6.46 16.82
C GLU A 38 4.99 6.06 15.59
N PRO A 39 4.82 6.77 14.45
CA PRO A 39 5.64 6.57 13.26
C PRO A 39 7.08 7.04 13.50
N VAL A 40 8.05 6.23 13.09
CA VAL A 40 9.49 6.49 13.27
C VAL A 40 10.21 6.78 11.95
N GLN A 41 9.62 6.37 10.82
CA GLN A 41 10.14 6.69 9.49
C GLN A 41 8.99 6.80 8.48
N SER A 42 9.17 7.58 7.43
CA SER A 42 8.22 7.68 6.31
C SER A 42 8.97 7.65 4.98
N ALA A 43 8.31 7.12 3.95
CA ALA A 43 8.76 7.19 2.56
C ALA A 43 7.56 7.45 1.65
N GLU A 44 7.79 8.16 0.54
CA GLU A 44 6.82 8.33 -0.52
C GLU A 44 7.12 7.36 -1.66
N VAL A 45 6.09 6.68 -2.14
CA VAL A 45 6.19 5.73 -3.25
C VAL A 45 5.14 6.08 -4.29
N SER A 46 5.57 6.37 -5.51
CA SER A 46 4.65 6.57 -6.63
C SER A 46 4.31 5.22 -7.25
N LEU A 47 3.03 4.88 -7.28
CA LEU A 47 2.50 3.66 -7.89
C LEU A 47 1.68 3.99 -9.13
N GLN A 48 1.73 3.07 -10.10
CA GLN A 48 0.88 3.09 -11.27
C GLN A 48 -0.40 2.29 -11.02
N ALA A 49 -1.48 2.64 -11.71
CA ALA A 49 -2.72 1.91 -11.62
C ALA A 49 -2.51 0.45 -12.06
N THR A 50 -2.95 -0.50 -11.23
CA THR A 50 -2.77 -1.94 -11.47
C THR A 50 -4.01 -2.70 -11.06
N GLN A 51 -4.49 -3.59 -11.91
CA GLN A 51 -5.46 -4.61 -11.54
C GLN A 51 -4.71 -5.86 -11.08
N LEU A 52 -5.04 -6.37 -9.90
CA LEU A 52 -4.45 -7.60 -9.37
C LEU A 52 -5.25 -8.83 -9.85
N PRO A 53 -4.60 -10.01 -9.93
CA PRO A 53 -5.29 -11.27 -10.22
C PRO A 53 -6.32 -11.65 -9.14
#